data_AF-A0A8D2P3Z5-F1
#
_entry.id   AF-A0A8D2P3Z5-F1
#
_cell.length_a   1.000
_cell.length_b   1.000
_cell.length_c   1.000
_cell.angle_alpha   90.00
_cell.angle_beta   90.00
_cell.angle_gamma   90.00
#
_symmetry.space_group_name_H-M   'P 1'
#
loop_
_entity.id
_entity.type
_entity.pdbx_description
1 polymer ?
#
loop_
_entity_poly.entity_id
_entity_poly.type
_entity_poly.pdbx_seq_one_letter_code
_entity_poly.pdbx_strand_id
1 'polypeptide(L)'
;HLTEVTVATAVPVVSGDKLRHIIDEMVTTEREYVRSLRYIIDSYFPEMERLDLPQDLRGKRSVIFGNLEKLYDFHSQYFLRELESCCNHPLRDGSLLQKDQFGMYALYSKNKPKSDSLLASHGNTFFKFKQMKLGDKMDLASYLLKPIQRMSKYALLLKDLIKECSEAQEQELGYLRAAEEMVKFQLRHGNDLLAMDAIRDCDVRSSVFPCPG
;
A
#
# COMPACT_ATOMS: atom_id res chain seq x y z
N HIS A 1 -3.09 -31.06 -61.02
CA HIS A 1 -4.16 -30.86 -60.03
C HIS A 1 -3.61 -31.22 -58.66
N LEU A 2 -3.12 -30.22 -57.94
CA LEU A 2 -2.62 -30.35 -56.57
C LEU A 2 -3.71 -29.77 -55.67
N THR A 3 -4.42 -30.63 -54.95
CA THR A 3 -5.32 -30.21 -53.87
C THR A 3 -4.50 -30.08 -52.61
N GLU A 4 -4.17 -28.84 -52.26
CA GLU A 4 -3.49 -28.50 -51.00
C GLU A 4 -4.42 -28.77 -49.81
N VAL A 5 -3.84 -29.46 -48.83
CA VAL A 5 -4.37 -29.71 -47.51
C VAL A 5 -4.51 -28.39 -46.77
N THR A 6 -5.72 -27.99 -46.41
CA THR A 6 -5.97 -26.84 -45.54
C THR A 6 -5.51 -27.21 -44.12
N VAL A 7 -4.29 -26.85 -43.77
CA VAL A 7 -3.80 -26.88 -42.39
C VAL A 7 -4.51 -25.75 -41.64
N ALA A 8 -5.51 -26.10 -40.84
CA ALA A 8 -6.10 -25.19 -39.87
C ALA A 8 -5.03 -24.87 -38.82
N THR A 9 -4.37 -23.72 -38.97
CA THR A 9 -3.51 -23.15 -37.94
C THR A 9 -4.40 -22.66 -36.80
N ALA A 10 -4.42 -23.42 -35.71
CA ALA A 10 -5.00 -22.97 -34.44
C ALA A 10 -4.27 -21.69 -33.99
N VAL A 11 -4.98 -20.56 -34.03
CA VAL A 11 -4.51 -19.30 -33.47
C VAL A 11 -4.45 -19.47 -31.95
N PRO A 12 -3.32 -19.18 -31.28
CA PRO A 12 -3.23 -19.33 -29.83
C PRO A 12 -4.06 -18.24 -29.15
N VAL A 13 -5.25 -18.61 -28.66
CA VAL A 13 -6.07 -17.80 -27.75
C VAL A 13 -5.46 -17.91 -26.34
N VAL A 14 -4.41 -17.16 -26.02
CA VAL A 14 -3.76 -17.27 -24.68
C VAL A 14 -3.43 -15.92 -24.00
N SER A 15 -3.73 -14.77 -24.59
CA SER A 15 -3.39 -13.46 -23.96
C SER A 15 -4.48 -12.85 -23.07
N GLY A 16 -5.75 -13.25 -23.23
CA GLY A 16 -6.88 -12.66 -22.49
C GLY A 16 -7.07 -13.21 -21.06
N ASP A 17 -6.82 -14.50 -20.85
CA ASP A 17 -7.10 -15.15 -19.57
C ASP A 17 -6.12 -14.72 -18.48
N LYS A 18 -4.82 -14.61 -18.79
CA LYS A 18 -3.80 -14.15 -17.85
C LYS A 18 -4.01 -12.72 -17.39
N LEU A 19 -4.32 -11.81 -18.32
CA LEU A 19 -4.63 -10.41 -18.00
C LEU A 19 -5.83 -10.33 -17.04
N ARG A 20 -6.89 -11.09 -17.33
CA ARG A 20 -8.08 -11.17 -16.46
C ARG A 20 -7.73 -11.72 -15.08
N HIS A 21 -6.88 -12.74 -14.99
CA HIS A 21 -6.43 -13.27 -13.69
C HIS A 21 -5.64 -12.24 -12.87
N ILE A 22 -4.77 -11.43 -13.49
CA ILE A 22 -4.01 -10.40 -12.77
C ILE A 22 -4.94 -9.29 -12.26
N ILE A 23 -5.92 -8.87 -13.07
CA ILE A 23 -6.92 -7.88 -12.65
C ILE A 23 -7.79 -8.43 -11.51
N ASP A 24 -8.26 -9.68 -11.63
CA ASP A 24 -9.05 -10.34 -10.58
C ASP A 24 -8.25 -10.50 -9.27
N GLU A 25 -6.96 -10.84 -9.37
CA GLU A 25 -6.05 -10.85 -8.21
C GLU A 25 -5.92 -9.45 -7.61
N MET A 26 -5.78 -8.40 -8.44
CA MET A 26 -5.67 -7.02 -7.97
C MET A 26 -6.93 -6.60 -7.20
N VAL A 27 -8.12 -6.88 -7.73
CA VAL A 27 -9.41 -6.58 -7.06
C VAL A 27 -9.59 -7.41 -5.79
N THR A 28 -9.35 -8.71 -5.86
CA THR A 28 -9.53 -9.62 -4.71
C THR A 28 -8.62 -9.21 -3.56
N THR A 29 -7.34 -9.01 -3.84
CA THR A 29 -6.38 -8.56 -2.83
C THR A 29 -6.63 -7.12 -2.37
N GLU A 30 -7.29 -6.28 -3.19
CA GLU A 30 -7.72 -4.94 -2.77
C GLU A 30 -8.84 -5.01 -1.73
N ARG A 31 -9.86 -5.84 -1.97
CA ARG A 31 -10.94 -6.05 -1.01
C ARG A 31 -10.41 -6.53 0.33
N GLU A 32 -9.44 -7.45 0.32
CA GLU A 32 -8.77 -7.93 1.54
C GLU A 32 -7.96 -6.83 2.24
N TYR A 33 -7.28 -5.98 1.47
CA TYR A 33 -6.55 -4.84 2.01
C TYR A 33 -7.49 -3.84 2.69
N VAL A 34 -8.56 -3.43 2.01
CA VAL A 34 -9.60 -2.53 2.57
C VAL A 34 -10.23 -3.11 3.84
N ARG A 35 -10.55 -4.41 3.84
CA ARG A 35 -11.05 -5.10 5.04
C ARG A 35 -10.03 -5.09 6.18
N SER A 36 -8.75 -5.30 5.87
CA SER A 36 -7.67 -5.25 6.86
C SER A 36 -7.53 -3.85 7.48
N LEU A 37 -7.60 -2.80 6.66
CA LEU A 37 -7.58 -1.42 7.16
C LEU A 37 -8.78 -1.12 8.06
N ARG A 38 -9.98 -1.51 7.60
CA ARG A 38 -11.21 -1.35 8.37
C ARG A 38 -11.14 -2.07 9.71
N TYR A 39 -10.60 -3.30 9.72
CA TYR A 39 -10.40 -4.08 10.92
C TYR A 39 -9.54 -3.35 11.95
N ILE A 40 -8.43 -2.73 11.52
CA ILE A 40 -7.55 -1.95 12.40
C ILE A 40 -8.32 -0.76 13.00
N ILE A 41 -9.06 -0.04 12.14
CA ILE A 41 -9.86 1.11 12.57
C ILE A 41 -10.93 0.69 13.58
N ASP A 42 -11.77 -0.29 13.26
CA ASP A 42 -12.88 -0.69 14.12
C ASP A 42 -12.40 -1.38 15.42
N SER A 43 -11.29 -2.13 15.37
CA SER A 43 -10.85 -2.96 16.49
C SER A 43 -9.86 -2.27 17.43
N TYR A 44 -8.94 -1.47 16.88
CA TYR A 44 -7.82 -0.89 17.64
C TYR A 44 -7.96 0.62 17.89
N PHE A 45 -8.70 1.37 17.06
CA PHE A 45 -8.87 2.80 17.34
C PHE A 45 -9.63 3.08 18.64
N PRO A 46 -10.72 2.35 18.96
CA PRO A 46 -11.44 2.58 20.22
C PRO A 46 -10.57 2.33 21.45
N GLU A 47 -9.52 1.50 21.35
CA GLU A 47 -8.60 1.26 22.45
C GLU A 47 -7.80 2.51 22.84
N MET A 48 -7.63 3.47 21.92
CA MET A 48 -6.99 4.75 22.20
C MET A 48 -7.87 5.74 22.99
N GLU A 49 -9.15 5.43 23.17
CA GLU A 49 -10.10 6.25 23.93
C GLU A 49 -10.38 5.66 25.31
N ARG A 50 -9.79 4.51 25.63
CA ARG A 50 -9.98 3.88 26.93
C ARG A 50 -9.31 4.65 28.06
N LEU A 51 -9.95 4.61 29.23
CA LEU A 51 -9.47 5.29 30.43
C LEU A 51 -8.17 4.68 30.99
N ASP A 52 -7.95 3.38 30.76
CA ASP A 52 -6.77 2.61 31.16
C ASP A 52 -5.60 2.73 30.16
N LEU A 53 -5.72 3.60 29.15
CA LEU A 53 -4.64 3.86 28.21
C LEU A 53 -3.43 4.48 28.93
N PRO A 54 -2.21 3.91 28.77
CA PRO A 54 -0.98 4.48 29.31
C PRO A 54 -0.80 5.94 28.92
N GLN A 55 -0.28 6.75 29.85
CA GLN A 55 -0.05 8.18 29.62
C GLN A 55 0.85 8.43 28.40
N ASP A 56 1.82 7.54 28.15
CA ASP A 56 2.71 7.61 27.00
C ASP A 56 2.03 7.42 25.64
N LEU A 57 0.85 6.80 25.61
CA LEU A 57 0.06 6.57 24.39
C LEU A 57 -1.08 7.59 24.23
N ARG A 58 -1.49 8.26 25.32
CA ARG A 58 -2.59 9.22 25.31
C ARG A 58 -2.31 10.38 24.36
N GLY A 59 -3.26 10.67 23.48
CA GLY A 59 -3.12 11.71 22.46
C GLY A 59 -2.19 11.37 21.29
N LYS A 60 -1.52 10.21 21.29
CA LYS A 60 -0.58 9.78 20.23
C LYS A 60 -1.22 8.89 19.17
N ARG A 61 -2.56 8.90 19.04
CA ARG A 61 -3.31 8.14 18.01
C ARG A 61 -2.76 8.40 16.60
N SER A 62 -2.55 9.67 16.24
CA SER A 62 -2.01 10.05 14.93
C SER A 62 -0.57 9.58 14.69
N VAL A 63 0.20 9.32 15.76
CA VAL A 63 1.57 8.79 15.65
C VAL A 63 1.53 7.27 15.44
N ILE A 64 0.69 6.55 16.18
CA ILE A 64 0.56 5.09 16.06
C ILE A 64 -0.04 4.71 14.71
N PHE A 65 -1.16 5.34 14.33
CA PHE A 65 -1.89 4.95 13.12
C PHE A 65 -1.54 5.82 11.91
N GLY A 66 -0.83 6.94 12.07
CA GLY A 66 -0.54 7.84 10.96
C GLY A 66 -1.83 8.37 10.32
N ASN A 67 -1.85 8.39 8.99
CA ASN A 67 -3.00 8.76 8.17
C ASN A 67 -3.80 7.53 7.67
N LEU A 68 -3.89 6.46 8.46
CA LEU A 68 -4.58 5.22 8.08
C LEU A 68 -6.05 5.43 7.68
N GLU A 69 -6.78 6.33 8.35
CA GLU A 69 -8.17 6.65 7.99
C GLU A 69 -8.28 7.18 6.57
N LYS A 70 -7.40 8.13 6.19
CA LYS A 70 -7.37 8.69 4.84
C LYS A 70 -7.06 7.61 3.79
N LEU A 71 -6.14 6.70 4.11
CA LEU A 71 -5.85 5.55 3.25
C LEU A 71 -7.09 4.66 3.10
N TYR A 72 -7.73 4.30 4.21
CA TYR A 72 -8.94 3.49 4.18
C TYR A 72 -10.07 4.15 3.37
N ASP A 73 -10.34 5.44 3.59
CA ASP A 73 -11.40 6.16 2.89
C ASP A 73 -11.14 6.20 1.38
N PHE A 74 -9.91 6.53 0.97
CA PHE A 74 -9.54 6.53 -0.44
C PHE A 74 -9.68 5.14 -1.08
N HIS A 75 -9.16 4.10 -0.42
CA HIS A 75 -9.19 2.75 -0.96
C HIS A 75 -10.61 2.19 -1.02
N SER A 76 -11.43 2.43 0.01
CA SER A 76 -12.80 1.90 0.10
C SER A 76 -13.82 2.65 -0.76
N GLN A 77 -13.71 3.97 -0.87
CA GLN A 77 -14.72 4.82 -1.51
C GLN A 77 -14.41 5.08 -3.00
N TYR A 78 -13.13 5.10 -3.38
CA TYR A 78 -12.70 5.44 -4.72
C TYR A 78 -11.98 4.26 -5.39
N PHE A 79 -10.78 3.91 -4.92
CA PHE A 79 -9.87 3.05 -5.68
C PHE A 79 -10.41 1.63 -5.90
N LEU A 80 -11.03 1.02 -4.89
CA LEU A 80 -11.66 -0.30 -5.06
C LEU A 80 -12.80 -0.28 -6.08
N ARG A 81 -13.59 0.81 -6.15
CA ARG A 81 -14.68 0.94 -7.13
C ARG A 81 -14.16 1.11 -8.54
N GLU A 82 -13.10 1.90 -8.71
CA GLU A 82 -12.42 2.06 -10.00
C GLU A 82 -11.85 0.71 -10.47
N LEU A 83 -11.19 -0.04 -9.57
CA LEU A 83 -10.66 -1.37 -9.88
C LEU A 83 -11.76 -2.37 -10.29
N GLU A 84 -12.89 -2.38 -9.59
CA GLU A 84 -14.03 -3.22 -9.94
C GLU A 84 -14.65 -2.83 -11.30
N SER A 85 -14.65 -1.53 -11.64
CA SER A 85 -15.09 -1.03 -12.93
C SER A 85 -14.15 -1.48 -14.07
N CYS A 86 -12.85 -1.51 -13.82
CA CYS A 86 -11.85 -2.02 -14.77
C CYS A 86 -12.06 -3.49 -15.13
N CYS A 87 -12.65 -4.32 -14.27
CA CYS A 87 -12.98 -5.71 -14.64
C CYS A 87 -13.92 -5.80 -15.86
N ASN A 88 -14.75 -4.77 -16.09
CA ASN A 88 -15.67 -4.73 -17.22
C ASN A 88 -15.05 -4.06 -18.46
N HIS A 89 -14.17 -3.07 -18.27
CA HIS A 89 -13.42 -2.40 -19.34
C HIS A 89 -11.99 -2.08 -18.87
N PRO A 90 -11.01 -2.97 -19.09
CA PRO A 90 -9.71 -2.95 -18.40
C PRO A 90 -8.91 -1.65 -18.42
N LEU A 91 -9.04 -0.80 -19.44
CA LEU A 91 -7.99 0.18 -19.74
C LEU A 91 -8.50 1.45 -20.46
N ARG A 92 -9.81 1.74 -20.40
CA ARG A 92 -10.44 2.74 -21.30
C ARG A 92 -10.07 4.20 -20.99
N ASP A 93 -9.60 4.52 -19.80
CA ASP A 93 -9.42 5.91 -19.37
C ASP A 93 -8.11 6.22 -18.62
N GLY A 94 -7.24 5.24 -18.40
CA GLY A 94 -5.97 5.45 -17.70
C GLY A 94 -6.11 5.95 -16.25
N SER A 95 -7.31 5.80 -15.66
CA SER A 95 -7.69 6.36 -14.35
C SER A 95 -7.07 5.64 -13.16
N LEU A 96 -6.54 4.43 -13.38
CA LEU A 96 -6.18 3.48 -12.33
C LEU A 96 -5.32 4.10 -11.22
N LEU A 97 -4.30 4.89 -11.53
CA LEU A 97 -3.37 5.40 -10.51
C LEU A 97 -2.99 6.86 -10.75
N GLN A 98 -3.90 7.78 -10.41
CA GLN A 98 -3.60 9.21 -10.44
C GLN A 98 -2.58 9.60 -9.35
N LYS A 99 -1.57 10.38 -9.76
CA LYS A 99 -0.42 10.81 -8.95
C LYS A 99 -0.78 11.44 -7.61
N ASP A 100 -1.81 12.28 -7.60
CA ASP A 100 -2.08 13.16 -6.46
C ASP A 100 -2.63 12.39 -5.26
N GLN A 101 -3.44 11.36 -5.53
CA GLN A 101 -4.11 10.60 -4.47
C GLN A 101 -3.14 9.68 -3.72
N PHE A 102 -2.11 9.13 -4.38
CA PHE A 102 -1.16 8.22 -3.72
C PHE A 102 -0.07 8.92 -2.90
N GLY A 103 0.01 10.26 -2.94
CA GLY A 103 0.97 11.04 -2.14
C GLY A 103 0.85 10.81 -0.62
N MET A 104 -0.32 10.36 -0.16
CA MET A 104 -0.57 10.03 1.24
C MET A 104 0.27 8.83 1.75
N TYR A 105 0.77 7.96 0.87
CA TYR A 105 1.63 6.84 1.25
C TYR A 105 3.03 7.30 1.66
N ALA A 106 3.58 8.37 1.07
CA ALA A 106 4.85 8.92 1.51
C ALA A 106 4.77 9.43 2.95
N LEU A 107 3.66 10.09 3.31
CA LEU A 107 3.37 10.54 4.68
C LEU A 107 3.27 9.36 5.65
N TYR A 108 2.57 8.29 5.24
CA TYR A 108 2.43 7.09 6.06
C TYR A 108 3.80 6.42 6.31
N SER A 109 4.58 6.21 5.25
CA SER A 109 5.91 5.62 5.32
C SER A 109 6.86 6.45 6.19
N LYS A 110 6.80 7.79 6.09
CA LYS A 110 7.57 8.69 6.95
C LYS A 110 7.19 8.55 8.43
N ASN A 111 5.90 8.36 8.72
CA ASN A 111 5.42 8.19 10.09
C ASN A 111 5.73 6.79 10.67
N LYS A 112 5.86 5.76 9.82
CA LYS A 112 5.95 4.36 10.26
C LYS A 112 7.06 4.08 11.29
N PRO A 113 8.30 4.58 11.17
CA PRO A 113 9.33 4.36 12.18
C PRO A 113 8.97 4.93 13.56
N LYS A 114 8.25 6.06 13.60
CA LYS A 114 7.77 6.67 14.85
C LYS A 114 6.68 5.82 15.50
N SER A 115 5.75 5.31 14.68
CA SER A 115 4.77 4.31 15.12
C SER A 115 5.45 3.09 15.72
N ASP A 116 6.44 2.52 15.04
CA ASP A 116 7.11 1.29 15.47
C ASP A 116 7.89 1.48 16.78
N SER A 117 8.57 2.61 16.94
CA SER A 117 9.25 2.94 18.20
C SER A 117 8.26 3.09 19.37
N LEU A 118 7.11 3.72 19.14
CA LEU A 118 6.08 3.90 20.15
C LEU A 118 5.39 2.58 20.53
N LEU A 119 5.14 1.72 19.53
CA LEU A 119 4.60 0.38 19.75
C LEU A 119 5.60 -0.52 20.47
N ALA A 120 6.88 -0.52 20.07
CA ALA A 120 7.90 -1.35 20.70
C ALA A 120 8.12 -0.99 22.17
N SER A 121 8.04 0.29 22.53
CA SER A 121 8.30 0.77 23.89
C SER A 121 7.13 0.55 24.85
N HIS A 122 5.90 0.93 24.46
CA HIS A 122 4.75 0.94 25.36
C HIS A 122 3.48 0.33 24.75
N GLY A 123 3.34 0.38 23.42
CA GLY A 123 2.13 -0.07 22.74
C GLY A 123 1.93 -1.59 22.69
N ASN A 124 2.98 -2.36 22.44
CA ASN A 124 2.88 -3.81 22.26
C ASN A 124 2.37 -4.49 23.53
N THR A 125 2.83 -4.06 24.71
CA THR A 125 2.33 -4.59 25.99
C THR A 125 0.85 -4.28 26.20
N PHE A 126 0.41 -3.05 25.88
CA PHE A 126 -0.99 -2.63 26.03
C PHE A 126 -1.92 -3.36 25.05
N PHE A 127 -1.57 -3.37 23.76
CA PHE A 127 -2.38 -3.98 22.71
C PHE A 127 -2.35 -5.51 22.73
N LYS A 128 -1.39 -6.14 23.43
CA LYS A 128 -1.32 -7.61 23.56
C LYS A 128 -2.59 -8.22 24.14
N PHE A 129 -3.17 -7.59 25.16
CA PHE A 129 -4.43 -8.07 25.74
C PHE A 129 -5.57 -8.02 24.71
N LYS A 130 -5.67 -6.91 23.97
CA LYS A 130 -6.66 -6.76 22.90
C LYS A 130 -6.43 -7.78 21.78
N GLN A 131 -5.19 -7.97 21.35
CA GLN A 131 -4.80 -8.96 20.34
C GLN A 131 -5.23 -10.37 20.76
N MET A 132 -4.97 -10.76 22.00
CA MET A 132 -5.42 -12.05 22.53
C MET A 132 -6.95 -12.18 22.56
N LYS A 133 -7.66 -11.12 22.97
CA LYS A 133 -9.13 -11.09 22.99
C LYS A 133 -9.73 -11.22 21.58
N LEU A 134 -9.08 -10.64 20.58
CA LEU A 134 -9.49 -10.74 19.17
C LEU A 134 -9.08 -12.08 18.53
N GLY A 135 -8.20 -12.85 19.17
CA GLY A 135 -7.65 -14.08 18.58
C GLY A 135 -6.66 -13.82 17.44
N ASP A 136 -6.04 -12.63 17.42
CA ASP A 136 -5.19 -12.19 16.33
C ASP A 136 -3.85 -12.92 16.29
N LYS A 137 -3.53 -13.49 15.12
CA LYS A 137 -2.27 -14.21 14.90
C LYS A 137 -1.04 -13.31 14.80
N MET A 138 -1.25 -12.02 14.49
CA MET A 138 -0.19 -11.03 14.28
C MET A 138 -0.40 -9.84 15.21
N ASP A 139 0.68 -9.16 15.57
CA ASP A 139 0.60 -7.95 16.39
C ASP A 139 0.14 -6.74 15.59
N LEU A 140 -0.23 -5.66 16.29
CA LEU A 140 -0.68 -4.43 15.67
C LEU A 140 0.40 -3.83 14.74
N ALA A 141 1.67 -3.91 15.12
CA ALA A 141 2.78 -3.41 14.31
C ALA A 141 2.83 -4.08 12.92
N SER A 142 2.60 -5.40 12.87
CA SER A 142 2.50 -6.16 11.61
C SER A 142 1.30 -5.75 10.77
N TYR A 143 0.15 -5.50 11.39
CA TYR A 143 -1.03 -4.98 10.70
C TYR A 143 -0.77 -3.60 10.07
N LEU A 144 -0.01 -2.74 10.75
CA LEU A 144 0.37 -1.41 10.26
C LEU A 144 1.46 -1.46 9.16
N LEU A 145 2.06 -2.61 8.88
CA LEU A 145 2.94 -2.76 7.70
C LEU A 145 2.16 -2.97 6.40
N LYS A 146 0.87 -3.34 6.48
CA LYS A 146 0.05 -3.65 5.30
C LYS A 146 0.02 -2.53 4.25
N PRO A 147 -0.10 -1.23 4.60
CA PRO A 147 -0.03 -0.17 3.59
C PRO A 147 1.30 -0.13 2.82
N ILE A 148 2.42 -0.30 3.51
CA ILE A 148 3.76 -0.32 2.89
C ILE A 148 3.87 -1.53 1.96
N GLN A 149 3.42 -2.70 2.42
CA GLN A 149 3.41 -3.92 1.62
C GLN A 149 2.49 -3.81 0.40
N ARG A 150 1.34 -3.13 0.53
CA ARG A 150 0.38 -2.93 -0.55
C ARG A 150 0.99 -2.16 -1.71
N MET A 151 1.76 -1.11 -1.42
CA MET A 151 2.47 -0.34 -2.44
C MET A 151 3.44 -1.20 -3.25
N SER A 152 4.22 -2.05 -2.58
CA SER A 152 5.10 -3.02 -3.25
C SER A 152 4.32 -4.02 -4.11
N LYS A 153 3.14 -4.47 -3.64
CA LYS A 153 2.29 -5.39 -4.41
C LYS A 153 1.73 -4.74 -5.68
N TYR A 154 1.33 -3.46 -5.64
CA TYR A 154 0.93 -2.74 -6.86
C TYR A 154 2.06 -2.69 -7.89
N ALA A 155 3.30 -2.44 -7.48
CA ALA A 155 4.43 -2.41 -8.41
C ALA A 155 4.60 -3.75 -9.15
N LEU A 156 4.43 -4.87 -8.44
CA LEU A 156 4.52 -6.21 -9.02
C LEU A 156 3.37 -6.50 -9.98
N LEU A 157 2.13 -6.24 -9.54
CA LEU A 157 0.94 -6.49 -10.36
C LEU A 157 0.93 -5.63 -11.62
N LEU A 158 1.31 -4.34 -11.53
CA LEU A 158 1.42 -3.45 -12.69
C LEU A 158 2.50 -3.93 -13.66
N LYS A 159 3.64 -4.37 -13.14
CA LYS A 159 4.72 -4.92 -13.97
C LYS A 159 4.27 -6.18 -14.71
N ASP A 160 3.47 -7.03 -14.07
CA ASP A 160 2.92 -8.22 -14.70
C ASP A 160 1.82 -7.87 -15.73
N LEU A 161 0.97 -6.88 -15.45
CA LEU A 161 0.02 -6.34 -16.45
C LEU A 161 0.75 -5.79 -17.69
N ILE A 162 1.85 -5.05 -17.52
CA ILE A 162 2.64 -4.49 -18.62
C ILE A 162 3.24 -5.59 -19.50
N LYS A 163 3.70 -6.70 -18.92
CA LYS A 163 4.28 -7.82 -19.68
C LYS A 163 3.26 -8.57 -20.53
N GLU A 164 2.02 -8.64 -20.07
CA GLU A 164 0.94 -9.35 -20.76
C GLU A 164 0.23 -8.48 -21.81
N CYS A 165 0.41 -7.15 -21.78
CA CYS A 165 -0.09 -6.25 -22.82
C CYS A 165 0.80 -6.29 -24.07
N SER A 166 0.15 -6.33 -25.24
CA SER A 166 0.85 -6.32 -26.53
C SER A 166 1.24 -4.91 -26.96
N GLU A 167 2.27 -4.76 -27.81
CA GLU A 167 2.68 -3.45 -28.35
C GLU A 167 1.58 -2.76 -29.18
N ALA A 168 0.56 -3.51 -29.63
CA ALA A 168 -0.62 -2.97 -30.28
C ALA A 168 -1.55 -2.17 -29.33
N GLN A 169 -1.32 -2.25 -28.02
CA GLN A 169 -2.05 -1.55 -26.95
C GLN A 169 -1.17 -0.44 -26.35
N GLU A 170 -0.57 0.39 -27.20
CA GLU A 170 0.43 1.38 -26.81
C GLU A 170 -0.13 2.43 -25.83
N GLN A 171 -1.39 2.83 -26.00
CA GLN A 171 -2.05 3.79 -25.13
C GLN A 171 -2.23 3.23 -23.71
N GLU A 172 -2.71 1.98 -23.61
CA GLU A 172 -2.89 1.28 -22.35
C GLU A 172 -1.57 1.00 -21.64
N LEU A 173 -0.55 0.58 -22.39
CA LEU A 173 0.83 0.44 -21.89
C LEU A 173 1.37 1.76 -21.34
N GLY A 174 1.07 2.89 -21.99
CA GLY A 174 1.42 4.22 -21.51
C GLY A 174 0.85 4.50 -20.11
N TYR A 175 -0.42 4.22 -19.90
CA TYR A 175 -1.06 4.40 -18.58
C TYR A 175 -0.48 3.47 -17.52
N LEU A 176 -0.29 2.19 -17.85
CA LEU A 176 0.29 1.22 -16.90
C LEU A 176 1.72 1.57 -16.52
N ARG A 177 2.54 2.04 -17.46
CA ARG A 177 3.92 2.50 -17.18
C ARG A 177 3.93 3.76 -16.31
N ALA A 178 3.04 4.72 -16.58
CA ALA A 178 2.91 5.92 -15.76
C ALA A 178 2.50 5.56 -14.32
N ALA A 179 1.58 4.61 -14.17
CA ALA A 179 1.15 4.07 -12.89
C ALA A 179 2.28 3.32 -12.15
N GLU A 180 3.06 2.49 -12.86
CA GLU A 180 4.21 1.79 -12.28
C GLU A 180 5.27 2.77 -11.77
N GLU A 181 5.61 3.78 -12.57
CA GLU A 181 6.55 4.83 -12.19
C GLU A 181 6.04 5.65 -11.01
N MET A 182 4.73 5.87 -10.90
CA MET A 182 4.11 6.51 -9.73
C MET A 182 4.38 5.74 -8.45
N VAL A 183 4.06 4.45 -8.46
CA VAL A 183 4.22 3.56 -7.31
C VAL A 183 5.70 3.50 -6.89
N LYS A 184 6.61 3.35 -7.86
CA LYS A 184 8.06 3.40 -7.60
C LYS A 184 8.52 4.74 -7.04
N PHE A 185 7.96 5.85 -7.52
CA PHE A 185 8.26 7.18 -7.00
C PHE A 185 7.83 7.29 -5.53
N GLN A 186 6.61 6.86 -5.17
CA GLN A 186 6.14 6.91 -3.78
C GLN A 186 6.97 6.03 -2.83
N LEU A 187 7.38 4.83 -3.29
CA LEU A 187 8.28 3.96 -2.53
C LEU A 187 9.65 4.62 -2.27
N ARG A 188 10.24 5.26 -3.29
CA ARG A 188 11.50 5.99 -3.14
C ARG A 188 11.37 7.24 -2.28
N HIS A 189 10.32 8.03 -2.50
CA HIS A 189 10.10 9.28 -1.79
C HIS A 189 9.91 9.06 -0.29
N GLY A 190 9.23 7.98 0.11
CA GLY A 190 9.17 7.56 1.51
C GLY A 190 10.56 7.32 2.11
N ASN A 191 11.44 6.63 1.38
CA ASN A 191 12.82 6.37 1.82
C ASN A 191 13.67 7.64 1.85
N ASP A 192 13.54 8.52 0.86
CA ASP A 192 14.29 9.79 0.79
C ASP A 192 13.94 10.71 1.95
N LEU A 193 12.65 10.80 2.32
CA LEU A 193 12.21 11.56 3.49
C LEU A 193 12.81 11.03 4.80
N LEU A 194 12.97 9.70 4.92
CA LEU A 194 13.62 9.10 6.09
C LEU A 194 15.13 9.40 6.11
N ALA A 195 15.80 9.34 4.96
CA ALA A 195 17.22 9.69 4.85
C ALA A 195 17.46 11.18 5.16
N MET A 196 16.59 12.08 4.70
CA MET A 196 16.68 13.52 5.00
C MET A 196 16.48 13.83 6.50
N ASP A 197 15.52 13.17 7.16
CA ASP A 197 15.31 13.35 8.60
C ASP A 197 16.53 12.83 9.40
N ALA A 198 17.14 11.71 9.00
CA ALA A 198 18.33 11.16 9.67
C ALA A 198 19.56 12.08 9.57
N ILE A 199 19.73 12.80 8.45
CA ILE A 199 20.82 13.77 8.30
C ILE A 199 20.64 14.97 9.24
N ARG A 200 19.40 15.46 9.39
CA ARG A 200 19.10 16.59 10.30
C ARG A 200 19.33 16.25 11.78
N ASP A 201 19.00 15.03 12.19
CA ASP A 201 19.23 14.57 13.57
C ASP A 201 20.73 14.42 13.91
N CYS A 202 21.60 14.22 12.91
CA CYS A 202 23.05 14.17 13.07
C CYS A 202 23.69 15.56 13.33
N ASP A 203 23.18 16.62 12.70
CA ASP A 203 23.67 18.00 12.91
C ASP A 203 23.33 18.54 14.31
N VAL A 204 22.20 18.12 14.88
CA VAL A 204 21.78 18.55 16.22
C VAL A 204 22.53 17.80 17.33
N ARG A 205 22.98 16.56 17.11
CA ARG A 205 23.82 15.84 18.09
C ARG A 205 25.28 16.29 18.13
N SER A 206 25.79 16.87 17.06
CA SER A 206 27.18 17.37 17.01
C SER A 206 27.38 18.70 17.75
N SER A 207 26.32 19.34 18.26
CA SER A 207 26.37 20.64 18.95
C SER A 207 26.27 20.56 20.48
N VAL A 208 26.29 19.37 21.08
CA VAL A 208 26.31 19.19 22.54
C VAL A 208 27.65 18.57 22.99
N PHE A 209 28.72 19.33 22.88
CA PHE A 209 29.91 19.12 23.70
C PHE A 209 29.92 20.18 24.81
N PRO A 210 29.84 19.82 26.11
CA PRO A 210 30.07 20.79 27.16
C PRO A 210 31.55 21.14 27.18
N CYS A 211 31.88 22.42 26.96
CA CYS A 211 33.22 22.92 27.24
C CYS A 211 33.52 22.72 28.73
N PRO A 212 34.60 22.02 29.12
CA PRO A 212 35.02 22.01 30.52
C PRO A 212 35.64 23.38 30.83
N GLY A 213 35.04 24.09 31.78
CA GLY A 213 35.64 25.25 32.46
C GLY A 213 36.53 24.82 33.60
#